data_AF-A0A8H7EL76-F1
#
_entry.id   AF-A0A8H7EL76-F1
#
_cell.length_a   1.000
_cell.length_b   1.000
_cell.length_c   1.000
_cell.angle_alpha   90.00
_cell.angle_beta   90.00
_cell.angle_gamma   90.00
#
_symmetry.space_group_name_H-M   'P 1'
#
loop_
_entity.id
_entity.type
_entity.pdbx_description
1 polymer ?
#
loop_
_entity_poly.entity_id
_entity_poly.type
_entity_poly.pdbx_seq_one_letter_code
_entity_poly.pdbx_strand_id
1 'polypeptide(L)'
;MARLSTTYVNFVQTLSKVEEVLDILNEAPTVVDKPDATELTVNSANVSFEKVTFAYDSEKALLRNVTFSVGRGQTAAIVGSTGAGKSTILRLLLRFFDVTSGEIRIDGQDISNVTQHSLRKQISVVSQDIVLFNDTIRANIYYGNHDASEEEFKQAIRIAQLEHMDKLPKGYDTIVGERGLKISGGEKQRVALARAIIKNAPILVLDEATSSIDNVTERAIQDALYNYTSGQTKIIVAHRLSTVVNADIILVVDKGEIVSSGKHDDLIKREQGIYYKMWQNQMGKGNSDTANDD
;
A
#
# COMPACT_ATOMS: atom_id res chain seq x y z
N MET A 1 3.81 -31.53 -49.11
CA MET A 1 2.82 -31.96 -48.10
C MET A 1 3.19 -31.53 -46.68
N ALA A 2 4.33 -31.92 -46.11
CA ALA A 2 4.70 -31.57 -44.73
C ALA A 2 4.67 -30.05 -44.41
N ARG A 3 5.23 -29.20 -45.29
CA ARG A 3 5.21 -27.73 -45.10
C ARG A 3 3.80 -27.13 -45.07
N LEU A 4 2.87 -27.64 -45.88
CA LEU A 4 1.49 -27.14 -45.94
C LEU A 4 0.72 -27.47 -44.65
N SER A 5 0.94 -28.65 -44.10
CA SER A 5 0.37 -29.06 -42.80
C SER A 5 0.90 -28.18 -41.66
N THR A 6 2.21 -27.93 -41.60
CA THR A 6 2.81 -27.03 -40.60
C THR A 6 2.29 -25.59 -40.74
N THR A 7 2.18 -25.06 -41.97
CA THR A 7 1.63 -23.73 -42.20
C THR A 7 0.16 -23.63 -41.78
N TYR A 8 -0.66 -24.65 -42.06
CA TYR A 8 -2.07 -24.68 -41.66
C TYR A 8 -2.21 -24.68 -40.13
N VAL A 9 -1.45 -25.53 -39.42
CA VAL A 9 -1.45 -25.55 -37.94
C VAL A 9 -1.01 -24.20 -37.37
N ASN A 10 0.05 -23.61 -37.92
CA ASN A 10 0.53 -22.29 -37.49
C ASN A 10 -0.50 -21.19 -37.75
N PHE A 11 -1.24 -21.25 -38.87
CA PHE A 11 -2.29 -20.29 -39.19
C PHE A 11 -3.44 -20.37 -38.18
N VAL A 12 -3.94 -21.57 -37.89
CA VAL A 12 -4.99 -21.78 -36.87
C VAL A 12 -4.53 -21.30 -35.49
N GLN A 13 -3.30 -21.63 -35.08
CA GLN A 13 -2.74 -21.14 -33.81
C GLN A 13 -2.59 -19.62 -33.77
N THR A 14 -2.27 -18.99 -34.91
CA THR A 14 -2.15 -17.53 -34.99
C THR A 14 -3.51 -16.86 -34.88
N LEU A 15 -4.57 -17.45 -35.48
CA LEU A 15 -5.93 -16.93 -35.34
C LEU A 15 -6.38 -16.93 -33.87
N SER A 16 -6.19 -18.02 -33.12
CA SER A 16 -6.53 -18.06 -31.70
C SER A 16 -5.78 -17.02 -30.86
N LYS A 17 -4.51 -16.74 -31.19
CA LYS A 17 -3.73 -15.68 -30.52
C LYS A 17 -4.25 -14.28 -30.86
N VAL A 18 -4.71 -14.08 -32.10
CA VAL A 18 -5.32 -12.82 -32.51
C VAL A 18 -6.65 -12.61 -31.78
N GLU A 19 -7.45 -13.66 -31.63
CA GLU A 19 -8.69 -13.64 -30.83
C GLU A 19 -8.39 -13.25 -29.37
N GLU A 20 -7.40 -13.87 -28.73
CA GLU A 20 -7.00 -13.53 -27.36
C GLU A 20 -6.56 -12.06 -27.22
N VAL A 21 -5.81 -11.53 -28.18
CA VAL A 21 -5.42 -10.11 -28.19
C VAL A 21 -6.63 -9.19 -28.40
N LEU A 22 -7.56 -9.56 -29.28
CA LEU A 22 -8.78 -8.80 -29.52
C LEU A 22 -9.68 -8.81 -28.28
N ASP A 23 -9.78 -9.93 -27.56
CA ASP A 23 -10.54 -10.03 -26.32
C ASP A 23 -10.01 -9.04 -25.27
N ILE A 24 -8.67 -8.98 -25.10
CA ILE A 24 -8.03 -8.01 -24.19
C ILE A 24 -8.26 -6.56 -24.64
N LEU A 25 -8.15 -6.28 -25.94
CA LEU A 25 -8.36 -4.92 -26.48
C LEU A 25 -9.81 -4.44 -26.36
N ASN A 26 -10.77 -5.36 -26.36
CA ASN A 26 -12.19 -5.06 -26.24
C ASN A 26 -12.71 -5.08 -24.80
N GLU A 27 -11.89 -5.47 -23.82
CA GLU A 27 -12.27 -5.48 -22.42
C GLU A 27 -12.46 -4.04 -21.92
N ALA A 28 -13.67 -3.73 -21.47
CA ALA A 28 -13.96 -2.41 -20.92
C ALA A 28 -13.32 -2.27 -19.54
N PRO A 29 -12.63 -1.15 -19.24
CA PRO A 29 -12.12 -0.91 -17.90
C PRO A 29 -13.26 -0.83 -16.90
N THR A 30 -13.08 -1.48 -15.75
CA THR A 30 -14.10 -1.56 -14.69
C THR A 30 -14.30 -0.25 -13.95
N VAL A 31 -13.27 0.60 -13.88
CA VAL A 31 -13.31 1.92 -13.23
C VAL A 31 -12.97 2.99 -14.27
N VAL A 32 -13.91 3.90 -14.49
CA VAL A 32 -13.78 5.00 -15.47
C VAL A 32 -14.07 6.34 -14.79
N ASP A 33 -13.37 7.37 -15.22
CA ASP A 33 -13.67 8.74 -14.80
C ASP A 33 -15.01 9.17 -15.40
N LYS A 34 -15.84 9.84 -14.59
CA LYS A 34 -17.10 10.41 -15.09
C LYS A 34 -16.78 11.50 -16.13
N PRO A 35 -17.66 11.73 -17.13
CA PRO A 35 -17.44 12.78 -18.14
C PRO A 35 -17.25 14.19 -17.56
N ASP A 36 -17.82 14.43 -16.38
CA ASP A 36 -17.77 15.68 -15.61
C ASP A 36 -16.80 15.61 -14.42
N ALA A 37 -15.91 14.61 -14.37
CA ALA A 37 -14.95 14.46 -13.29
C ALA A 37 -14.02 15.68 -13.19
N THR A 38 -13.83 16.14 -11.95
CA THR A 38 -13.00 17.33 -11.64
C THR A 38 -11.63 16.92 -11.10
N GLU A 39 -10.69 17.86 -11.00
CA GLU A 39 -9.43 17.57 -10.31
C GLU A 39 -9.61 17.62 -8.79
N LEU A 40 -9.09 16.61 -8.10
CA LEU A 40 -9.06 16.58 -6.64
C LEU A 40 -8.16 17.68 -6.10
N THR A 41 -8.73 18.57 -5.28
CA THR A 41 -7.97 19.63 -4.59
C THR A 41 -7.79 19.26 -3.12
N VAL A 42 -6.55 19.08 -2.66
CA VAL A 42 -6.25 18.67 -1.28
C VAL A 42 -5.61 19.80 -0.49
N ASN A 43 -6.23 20.17 0.64
CA ASN A 43 -5.77 21.22 1.55
C ASN A 43 -5.44 20.65 2.94
N SER A 44 -6.38 19.88 3.50
CA SER A 44 -6.29 19.29 4.83
C SER A 44 -5.99 17.80 4.77
N ALA A 45 -6.13 17.15 3.61
CA ALA A 45 -5.89 15.72 3.44
C ALA A 45 -6.73 14.86 4.39
N ASN A 46 -7.94 15.31 4.75
CA ASN A 46 -8.87 14.53 5.55
C ASN A 46 -9.45 13.41 4.69
N VAL A 47 -9.31 12.17 5.12
CA VAL A 47 -9.88 11.00 4.45
C VAL A 47 -11.06 10.50 5.28
N SER A 48 -12.24 10.37 4.66
CA SER A 48 -13.42 9.75 5.30
C SER A 48 -13.97 8.60 4.47
N PHE A 49 -14.39 7.55 5.18
CA PHE A 49 -15.19 6.45 4.67
C PHE A 49 -16.56 6.56 5.32
N GLU A 50 -17.62 6.60 4.52
CA GLU A 50 -18.99 6.79 4.99
C GLU A 50 -19.86 5.61 4.55
N LYS A 51 -20.15 4.71 5.50
CA LYS A 51 -21.00 3.52 5.30
C LYS A 51 -20.58 2.65 4.11
N VAL A 52 -19.27 2.56 3.86
CA VAL A 52 -18.73 1.88 2.68
C VAL A 52 -19.00 0.38 2.74
N THR A 53 -19.65 -0.11 1.69
CA THR A 53 -19.90 -1.53 1.46
C THR A 53 -19.32 -1.92 0.11
N PHE A 54 -18.64 -3.06 0.04
CA PHE A 54 -17.97 -3.52 -1.17
C PHE A 54 -18.01 -5.04 -1.32
N ALA A 55 -18.26 -5.49 -2.55
CA ALA A 55 -18.12 -6.87 -3.00
C ALA A 55 -17.37 -6.89 -4.34
N TYR A 56 -16.49 -7.87 -4.56
CA TYR A 56 -15.85 -8.08 -5.86
C TYR A 56 -16.88 -8.56 -6.89
N ASP A 57 -17.63 -9.59 -6.51
CA ASP A 57 -18.78 -10.12 -7.25
C ASP A 57 -19.99 -10.07 -6.31
N SER A 58 -21.16 -9.73 -6.86
CA SER A 58 -22.37 -9.31 -6.12
C SER A 58 -22.95 -10.31 -5.11
N GLU A 59 -22.40 -11.52 -5.00
CA GLU A 59 -22.92 -12.58 -4.12
C GLU A 59 -22.59 -12.36 -2.63
N LYS A 60 -21.47 -11.72 -2.28
CA LYS A 60 -21.11 -11.51 -0.86
C LYS A 60 -20.27 -10.27 -0.63
N ALA A 61 -20.82 -9.35 0.17
CA ALA A 61 -20.08 -8.18 0.66
C ALA A 61 -18.86 -8.59 1.49
N LEU A 62 -17.68 -8.20 1.01
CA LEU A 62 -16.38 -8.34 1.66
C LEU A 62 -16.17 -7.27 2.73
N LEU A 63 -16.59 -6.03 2.45
CA LEU A 63 -16.64 -4.94 3.42
C LEU A 63 -18.08 -4.52 3.63
N ARG A 64 -18.46 -4.19 4.86
CA ARG A 64 -19.83 -3.87 5.25
C ARG A 64 -19.84 -2.65 6.16
N ASN A 65 -20.54 -1.60 5.73
CA ASN A 65 -20.79 -0.40 6.52
C ASN A 65 -19.53 0.20 7.19
N VAL A 66 -18.39 0.14 6.50
CA VAL A 66 -17.12 0.65 7.01
C VAL A 66 -17.20 2.17 7.10
N THR A 67 -17.06 2.70 8.32
CA THR A 67 -17.13 4.14 8.59
C THR A 67 -15.97 4.56 9.50
N PHE A 68 -15.15 5.50 9.04
CA PHE A 68 -14.10 6.14 9.83
C PHE A 68 -13.65 7.43 9.15
N SER A 69 -12.91 8.26 9.88
CA SER A 69 -12.21 9.40 9.30
C SER A 69 -10.83 9.56 9.92
N VAL A 70 -9.91 10.13 9.17
CA VAL A 70 -8.56 10.45 9.60
C VAL A 70 -8.15 11.80 9.02
N GLY A 71 -7.77 12.72 9.90
CA GLY A 71 -7.42 14.09 9.55
C GLY A 71 -5.92 14.29 9.30
N ARG A 72 -5.57 15.53 8.95
CA ARG A 72 -4.19 15.96 8.73
C ARG A 72 -3.28 15.61 9.91
N GLY A 73 -2.12 15.04 9.61
CA GLY A 73 -1.11 14.67 10.61
C GLY A 73 -1.50 13.49 11.50
N GLN A 74 -2.72 12.96 11.34
CA GLN A 74 -3.17 11.80 12.11
C GLN A 74 -2.79 10.50 11.43
N THR A 75 -2.58 9.48 12.24
CA THR A 75 -2.29 8.11 11.81
C THR A 75 -3.46 7.20 12.16
N ALA A 76 -4.11 6.64 11.12
CA ALA A 76 -5.07 5.56 11.26
C ALA A 76 -4.39 4.21 10.99
N ALA A 77 -4.42 3.32 11.98
CA ALA A 77 -3.93 1.96 11.85
C ALA A 77 -5.09 0.99 11.64
N ILE A 78 -5.00 0.14 10.62
CA ILE A 78 -5.99 -0.90 10.32
C ILE A 78 -5.39 -2.24 10.69
N VAL A 79 -6.03 -2.92 11.64
CA VAL A 79 -5.59 -4.23 12.16
C VAL A 79 -6.74 -5.23 12.11
N GLY A 80 -6.41 -6.51 12.08
CA GLY A 80 -7.41 -7.57 12.01
C GLY A 80 -6.85 -8.85 11.41
N SER A 81 -7.65 -9.91 11.45
CA SER A 81 -7.32 -11.23 10.90
C SER A 81 -6.96 -11.16 9.41
N THR A 82 -6.18 -12.11 8.93
CA THR A 82 -5.96 -12.30 7.48
C THR A 82 -7.30 -12.52 6.79
N GLY A 83 -7.51 -11.88 5.64
CA GLY A 83 -8.79 -11.95 4.91
C GLY A 83 -9.92 -11.07 5.48
N ALA A 84 -9.69 -10.27 6.52
CA ALA A 84 -10.71 -9.38 7.07
C ALA A 84 -11.07 -8.18 6.17
N GLY A 85 -10.37 -7.97 5.05
CA GLY A 85 -10.64 -6.87 4.11
C GLY A 85 -9.75 -5.62 4.25
N LYS A 86 -8.68 -5.69 5.06
CA LYS A 86 -7.76 -4.55 5.31
C LYS A 86 -7.17 -3.93 4.04
N SER A 87 -6.51 -4.74 3.20
CA SER A 87 -5.92 -4.27 1.94
C SER A 87 -6.98 -3.82 0.94
N THR A 88 -8.21 -4.34 1.02
CA THR A 88 -9.34 -3.85 0.21
C THR A 88 -9.68 -2.41 0.54
N ILE A 89 -9.64 -2.00 1.82
CA ILE A 89 -9.85 -0.60 2.22
C ILE A 89 -8.85 0.32 1.49
N LEU A 90 -7.58 -0.09 1.42
CA LEU A 90 -6.54 0.68 0.72
C LEU A 90 -6.77 0.72 -0.80
N ARG A 91 -7.16 -0.41 -1.40
CA ARG A 91 -7.47 -0.49 -2.84
C ARG A 91 -8.67 0.38 -3.21
N LEU A 92 -9.68 0.49 -2.34
CA LEU A 92 -10.82 1.38 -2.53
C LEU A 92 -10.41 2.85 -2.41
N LEU A 93 -9.54 3.20 -1.46
CA LEU A 93 -8.99 4.57 -1.35
C LEU A 93 -8.23 4.98 -2.62
N LEU A 94 -7.51 4.04 -3.24
CA LEU A 94 -6.80 4.25 -4.51
C LEU A 94 -7.71 4.17 -5.74
N ARG A 95 -9.01 3.94 -5.52
CA ARG A 95 -10.05 3.72 -6.52
C ARG A 95 -9.60 2.70 -7.58
N PHE A 96 -9.09 1.56 -7.12
CA PHE A 96 -8.90 0.38 -7.97
C PHE A 96 -10.22 -0.37 -8.20
N PHE A 97 -11.18 -0.15 -7.32
CA PHE A 97 -12.57 -0.56 -7.46
C PHE A 97 -13.46 0.58 -6.99
N ASP A 98 -14.65 0.69 -7.57
CA ASP A 98 -15.71 1.54 -7.03
C ASP A 98 -16.46 0.80 -5.91
N VAL A 99 -16.97 1.55 -4.95
CA VAL A 99 -17.75 0.99 -3.83
C VAL A 99 -19.11 0.49 -4.32
N THR A 100 -19.65 -0.55 -3.70
CA THR A 100 -21.02 -1.03 -4.00
C THR A 100 -22.07 -0.07 -3.43
N SER A 101 -21.81 0.49 -2.24
CA SER A 101 -22.60 1.57 -1.65
C SER A 101 -21.79 2.33 -0.59
N GLY A 102 -22.29 3.50 -0.20
CA GLY A 102 -21.54 4.45 0.62
C GLY A 102 -20.62 5.31 -0.24
N GLU A 103 -19.69 6.01 0.38
CA GLU A 103 -18.76 6.90 -0.32
C GLU A 103 -17.44 7.05 0.43
N ILE A 104 -16.39 7.38 -0.33
CA ILE A 104 -15.06 7.69 0.20
C ILE A 104 -14.75 9.11 -0.23
N ARG A 105 -14.36 9.95 0.72
CA ARG A 105 -14.09 11.37 0.47
C ARG A 105 -12.69 11.76 0.89
N ILE A 106 -12.11 12.68 0.13
CA ILE A 106 -10.89 13.40 0.50
C ILE A 106 -11.22 14.89 0.55
N ASP A 107 -11.05 15.52 1.73
CA ASP A 107 -11.44 16.91 1.98
C ASP A 107 -12.89 17.21 1.56
N GLY A 108 -13.80 16.25 1.81
CA GLY A 108 -15.22 16.36 1.47
C GLY A 108 -15.57 16.10 0.00
N GLN A 109 -14.59 15.90 -0.87
CA GLN A 109 -14.80 15.54 -2.28
C GLN A 109 -14.89 14.02 -2.40
N ASP A 110 -16.00 13.49 -2.92
CA ASP A 110 -16.14 12.07 -3.24
C ASP A 110 -15.16 11.69 -4.36
N ILE A 111 -14.32 10.68 -4.10
CA ILE A 111 -13.29 10.21 -5.01
C ILE A 111 -13.86 9.63 -6.33
N SER A 112 -15.15 9.26 -6.35
CA SER A 112 -15.84 8.80 -7.56
C SER A 112 -16.13 9.93 -8.57
N ASN A 113 -16.06 11.18 -8.13
CA ASN A 113 -16.35 12.38 -8.94
C ASN A 113 -15.10 13.15 -9.36
N VAL A 114 -13.91 12.65 -9.05
CA VAL A 114 -12.63 13.27 -9.43
C VAL A 114 -11.87 12.38 -10.40
N THR A 115 -10.93 12.97 -11.14
CA THR A 115 -10.07 12.22 -12.05
C THR A 115 -9.17 11.26 -11.29
N GLN A 116 -9.01 10.03 -11.77
CA GLN A 116 -8.11 9.05 -11.15
C GLN A 116 -6.66 9.54 -11.04
N HIS A 117 -6.20 10.32 -12.03
CA HIS A 117 -4.86 10.89 -12.01
C HIS A 117 -4.69 11.89 -10.85
N SER A 118 -5.61 12.83 -10.68
CA SER A 118 -5.53 13.81 -9.58
C SER A 118 -5.63 13.12 -8.21
N LEU A 119 -6.51 12.12 -8.06
CA LEU A 119 -6.60 11.30 -6.84
C LEU A 119 -5.27 10.63 -6.49
N ARG A 120 -4.72 9.84 -7.42
CA ARG A 120 -3.52 9.03 -7.17
C ARG A 120 -2.26 9.88 -7.04
N LYS A 121 -2.26 11.11 -7.57
CA LYS A 121 -1.18 12.09 -7.33
C LYS A 121 -1.08 12.49 -5.86
N GLN A 122 -2.20 12.53 -5.13
CA GLN A 122 -2.28 12.96 -3.73
C GLN A 122 -1.98 11.86 -2.71
N ILE A 123 -1.74 10.62 -3.17
CA ILE A 123 -1.54 9.45 -2.32
C ILE A 123 -0.19 8.78 -2.62
N SER A 124 0.69 8.69 -1.61
CA SER A 124 1.91 7.87 -1.67
C SER A 124 1.61 6.50 -1.09
N VAL A 125 2.08 5.43 -1.72
CA VAL A 125 1.77 4.05 -1.32
C VAL A 125 3.05 3.24 -1.21
N VAL A 126 3.18 2.49 -0.12
CA VAL A 126 4.14 1.39 0.00
C VAL A 126 3.34 0.11 0.10
N SER A 127 3.31 -0.66 -0.98
CA SER A 127 2.56 -1.92 -1.09
C SER A 127 3.31 -3.08 -0.42
N GLN A 128 2.56 -4.12 -0.05
CA GLN A 128 3.12 -5.39 0.42
C GLN A 128 4.00 -6.06 -0.64
N ASP A 129 3.48 -6.17 -1.87
CA ASP A 129 4.21 -6.72 -3.01
C ASP A 129 4.98 -5.62 -3.75
N ILE A 130 6.30 -5.70 -3.69
CA ILE A 130 7.19 -4.67 -4.25
C ILE A 130 7.83 -5.17 -5.54
N VAL A 131 7.55 -4.42 -6.59
CA VAL A 131 8.18 -4.60 -7.90
C VAL A 131 9.20 -3.48 -8.11
N LEU A 132 10.42 -3.89 -8.45
CA LEU A 132 11.45 -3.00 -8.95
C LEU A 132 11.55 -3.15 -10.46
N PHE A 133 11.65 -2.03 -11.15
CA PHE A 133 11.91 -2.01 -12.58
C PHE A 133 13.33 -2.50 -12.85
N ASN A 134 13.52 -3.08 -14.05
CA ASN A 134 14.83 -3.48 -14.57
C ASN A 134 15.66 -2.24 -14.94
N ASP A 135 16.05 -1.47 -13.93
CA ASP A 135 16.71 -0.17 -14.03
C ASP A 135 17.56 0.06 -12.77
N THR A 136 18.23 1.21 -12.69
CA THR A 136 19.04 1.62 -11.54
C THR A 136 18.22 1.77 -10.25
N ILE A 137 18.87 1.64 -9.10
CA ILE A 137 18.25 1.96 -7.80
C ILE A 137 17.77 3.42 -7.82
N ARG A 138 18.59 4.33 -8.34
CA ARG A 138 18.28 5.74 -8.52
C ARG A 138 16.98 5.95 -9.32
N ALA A 139 16.86 5.35 -10.49
CA ALA A 139 15.65 5.44 -11.33
C ALA A 139 14.42 4.85 -10.64
N ASN A 140 14.59 3.72 -9.94
CA ASN A 140 13.51 3.12 -9.17
C ASN A 140 12.97 4.02 -8.05
N ILE A 141 13.81 4.88 -7.45
CA ILE A 141 13.40 5.85 -6.44
C ILE A 141 12.74 7.06 -7.13
N TYR A 142 13.39 7.66 -8.12
CA TYR A 142 12.84 8.79 -8.89
C TYR A 142 11.54 8.47 -9.63
N TYR A 143 11.17 7.20 -9.78
CA TYR A 143 9.83 6.80 -10.23
C TYR A 143 8.70 7.39 -9.36
N GLY A 144 8.97 7.73 -8.10
CA GLY A 144 8.00 8.41 -7.23
C GLY A 144 7.75 9.87 -7.62
N ASN A 145 8.80 10.55 -8.10
CA ASN A 145 8.77 11.92 -8.60
C ASN A 145 10.01 12.16 -9.48
N HIS A 146 9.81 12.25 -10.80
CA HIS A 146 10.89 12.41 -11.76
C HIS A 146 11.59 13.78 -11.68
N ASP A 147 10.90 14.78 -11.14
CA ASP A 147 11.39 16.16 -11.03
C ASP A 147 12.05 16.44 -9.68
N ALA A 148 12.18 15.42 -8.82
CA ALA A 148 12.79 15.59 -7.51
C ALA A 148 14.28 15.95 -7.62
N SER A 149 14.71 16.80 -6.71
CA SER A 149 16.09 17.23 -6.57
C SER A 149 16.98 16.14 -5.96
N GLU A 150 18.29 16.28 -6.14
CA GLU A 150 19.27 15.37 -5.52
C GLU A 150 19.23 15.43 -3.98
N GLU A 151 18.83 16.56 -3.40
CA GLU A 151 18.68 16.69 -1.95
C GLU A 151 17.44 15.92 -1.44
N GLU A 152 16.33 15.95 -2.19
CA GLU A 152 15.17 15.11 -1.89
C GLU A 152 15.50 13.62 -2.04
N PHE A 153 16.32 13.26 -3.04
CA PHE A 153 16.83 11.90 -3.19
C PHE A 153 17.66 11.46 -1.99
N LYS A 154 18.66 12.25 -1.56
CA LYS A 154 19.47 11.93 -0.37
C LYS A 154 18.62 11.85 0.90
N GLN A 155 17.63 12.72 1.04
CA GLN A 155 16.72 12.70 2.18
C GLN A 155 15.88 11.41 2.19
N ALA A 156 15.36 10.99 1.04
CA ALA A 156 14.64 9.73 0.89
C ALA A 156 15.52 8.52 1.22
N ILE A 157 16.78 8.50 0.75
CA ILE A 157 17.77 7.48 1.08
C ILE A 157 18.01 7.37 2.58
N ARG A 158 18.19 8.51 3.27
CA ARG A 158 18.45 8.55 4.71
C ARG A 158 17.27 8.03 5.54
N ILE A 159 16.06 8.47 5.24
CA ILE A 159 14.85 8.01 5.95
C ILE A 159 14.63 6.52 5.69
N ALA A 160 14.86 6.07 4.47
CA ALA A 160 14.72 4.68 4.09
C ALA A 160 15.89 3.80 4.54
N GLN A 161 16.93 4.34 5.18
CA GLN A 161 18.12 3.59 5.64
C GLN A 161 18.82 2.82 4.49
N LEU A 162 19.13 3.53 3.39
CA LEU A 162 19.77 3.00 2.17
C LEU A 162 21.15 3.60 1.88
N GLU A 163 21.80 4.24 2.85
CA GLU A 163 23.10 4.88 2.69
C GLU A 163 24.20 3.87 2.30
N HIS A 164 24.08 2.61 2.71
CA HIS A 164 25.06 1.58 2.38
C HIS A 164 25.11 1.22 0.90
N MET A 165 24.05 1.53 0.13
CA MET A 165 23.99 1.25 -1.31
C MET A 165 25.01 2.06 -2.12
N ASP A 166 25.48 3.20 -1.58
CA ASP A 166 26.55 3.99 -2.21
C ASP A 166 27.88 3.23 -2.27
N LYS A 167 28.08 2.23 -1.40
CA LYS A 167 29.27 1.38 -1.37
C LYS A 167 29.32 0.32 -2.47
N LEU A 168 28.24 0.16 -3.24
CA LEU A 168 28.23 -0.73 -4.40
C LEU A 168 29.17 -0.19 -5.48
N PRO A 169 29.72 -1.05 -6.38
CA PRO A 169 30.65 -0.59 -7.42
C PRO A 169 30.12 0.52 -8.34
N LYS A 170 28.79 0.62 -8.48
CA LYS A 170 28.11 1.69 -9.23
C LYS A 170 27.21 2.56 -8.34
N GLY A 171 27.33 2.45 -7.01
CA GLY A 171 26.47 3.13 -6.06
C GLY A 171 24.98 2.98 -6.39
N TYR A 172 24.25 4.09 -6.37
CA TYR A 172 22.83 4.14 -6.73
C TYR A 172 22.52 3.90 -8.22
N ASP A 173 23.53 3.93 -9.09
CA ASP A 173 23.40 3.62 -10.52
C ASP A 173 23.55 2.11 -10.79
N THR A 174 23.58 1.29 -9.73
CA THR A 174 23.51 -0.16 -9.83
C THR A 174 22.15 -0.60 -10.37
N ILE A 175 22.15 -1.40 -11.43
CA ILE A 175 20.94 -1.96 -12.05
C ILE A 175 20.37 -3.07 -11.15
N VAL A 176 19.08 -3.00 -10.85
CA VAL A 176 18.30 -3.99 -10.09
C VAL A 176 17.14 -4.53 -10.96
N GLY A 177 16.33 -5.43 -10.40
CA GLY A 177 15.22 -6.08 -11.10
C GLY A 177 15.46 -7.58 -11.35
N GLU A 178 14.74 -8.18 -12.30
CA GLU A 178 14.84 -9.60 -12.65
C GLU A 178 16.20 -9.98 -13.25
N ARG A 179 16.80 -9.06 -14.02
CA ARG A 179 18.11 -9.27 -14.69
C ARG A 179 19.26 -8.49 -14.04
N GLY A 180 18.97 -7.70 -13.01
CA GLY A 180 19.95 -6.87 -12.30
C GLY A 180 20.53 -7.56 -11.06
N LEU A 181 21.22 -6.77 -10.22
CA LEU A 181 21.65 -7.21 -8.90
C LEU A 181 20.43 -7.63 -8.07
N LYS A 182 20.48 -8.82 -7.48
CA LYS A 182 19.48 -9.26 -6.51
C LYS A 182 19.72 -8.55 -5.18
N ILE A 183 18.80 -7.67 -4.79
CA ILE A 183 18.75 -7.09 -3.45
C ILE A 183 17.76 -7.85 -2.57
N SER A 184 17.99 -7.83 -1.25
CA SER A 184 17.15 -8.52 -0.27
C SER A 184 15.71 -7.99 -0.23
N GLY A 185 14.78 -8.77 0.33
CA GLY A 185 13.38 -8.35 0.50
C GLY A 185 13.25 -7.04 1.30
N GLY A 186 14.00 -6.91 2.40
CA GLY A 186 14.07 -5.68 3.19
C GLY A 186 14.63 -4.49 2.41
N GLU A 187 15.63 -4.69 1.54
CA GLU A 187 16.11 -3.62 0.66
C GLU A 187 15.09 -3.21 -0.39
N LYS A 188 14.34 -4.14 -0.96
CA LYS A 188 13.21 -3.81 -1.86
C LYS A 188 12.17 -2.95 -1.13
N GLN A 189 11.82 -3.33 0.11
CA GLN A 189 10.95 -2.54 0.99
C GLN A 189 11.47 -1.13 1.22
N ARG A 190 12.74 -0.98 1.54
CA ARG A 190 13.37 0.33 1.72
C ARG A 190 13.39 1.16 0.43
N VAL A 191 13.60 0.55 -0.74
CA VAL A 191 13.53 1.27 -2.03
C VAL A 191 12.11 1.73 -2.34
N ALA A 192 11.09 0.91 -2.08
CA ALA A 192 9.69 1.31 -2.22
C ALA A 192 9.32 2.43 -1.24
N LEU A 193 9.84 2.39 -0.01
CA LEU A 193 9.67 3.45 0.96
C LEU A 193 10.32 4.76 0.49
N ALA A 194 11.56 4.72 -0.01
CA ALA A 194 12.22 5.89 -0.59
C ALA A 194 11.42 6.47 -1.77
N ARG A 195 10.84 5.62 -2.62
CA ARG A 195 9.93 6.02 -3.71
C ARG A 195 8.68 6.72 -3.19
N ALA A 196 8.08 6.26 -2.10
CA ALA A 196 6.93 6.93 -1.48
C ALA A 196 7.32 8.27 -0.85
N ILE A 197 8.50 8.34 -0.24
CA ILE A 197 9.02 9.56 0.40
C ILE A 197 9.30 10.64 -0.64
N ILE A 198 9.94 10.30 -1.76
CA ILE A 198 10.29 11.27 -2.81
C ILE A 198 9.05 11.81 -3.52
N LYS A 199 7.98 11.01 -3.60
CA LYS A 199 6.67 11.45 -4.09
C LYS A 199 6.06 12.53 -3.19
N ASN A 200 6.31 12.45 -1.87
CA ASN A 200 5.91 13.42 -0.86
C ASN A 200 4.43 13.87 -0.93
N ALA A 201 3.53 12.92 -1.23
CA ALA A 201 2.11 13.23 -1.30
C ALA A 201 1.50 13.47 0.11
N PRO A 202 0.43 14.28 0.23
CA PRO A 202 -0.15 14.63 1.54
C PRO A 202 -0.78 13.45 2.29
N ILE A 203 -1.15 12.39 1.58
CA ILE A 203 -1.67 11.14 2.15
C ILE A 203 -0.64 10.04 1.95
N LEU A 204 -0.28 9.33 3.02
CA LEU A 204 0.66 8.21 2.99
C LEU A 204 -0.06 6.91 3.39
N VAL A 205 0.01 5.92 2.53
CA VAL A 205 -0.56 4.59 2.73
C VAL A 205 0.57 3.56 2.85
N LEU A 206 0.59 2.81 3.94
CA LEU A 206 1.56 1.74 4.19
C LEU A 206 0.82 0.41 4.34
N ASP A 207 0.99 -0.50 3.39
CA ASP A 207 0.43 -1.85 3.43
C ASP A 207 1.52 -2.84 3.82
N GLU A 208 1.64 -3.13 5.11
CA GLU A 208 2.62 -4.11 5.64
C GLU A 208 4.08 -3.83 5.23
N ALA A 209 4.40 -2.54 5.06
CA ALA A 209 5.61 -2.03 4.43
C ALA A 209 6.94 -2.45 5.09
N THR A 210 6.92 -2.97 6.31
CA THR A 210 8.12 -3.33 7.10
C THR A 210 8.23 -4.81 7.46
N SER A 211 7.36 -5.65 6.90
CA SER A 211 7.25 -7.08 7.24
C SER A 211 8.53 -7.90 7.01
N SER A 212 9.39 -7.48 6.06
CA SER A 212 10.63 -8.16 5.68
C SER A 212 11.89 -7.44 6.19
N ILE A 213 11.75 -6.49 7.10
CA ILE A 213 12.84 -5.71 7.70
C ILE A 213 13.13 -6.26 9.11
N ASP A 214 14.42 -6.28 9.49
CA ASP A 214 14.81 -6.63 10.85
C ASP A 214 14.33 -5.57 11.87
N ASN A 215 14.16 -5.96 13.12
CA ASN A 215 13.55 -5.10 14.15
C ASN A 215 14.33 -3.81 14.44
N VAL A 216 15.66 -3.81 14.29
CA VAL A 216 16.49 -2.64 14.60
C VAL A 216 16.34 -1.61 13.48
N THR A 217 16.49 -2.05 12.24
CA THR A 217 16.27 -1.19 11.07
C THR A 217 14.83 -0.71 10.99
N GLU A 218 13.85 -1.57 11.28
CA GLU A 218 12.42 -1.22 11.28
C GLU A 218 12.14 -0.05 12.23
N ARG A 219 12.68 -0.08 13.46
CA ARG A 219 12.53 1.02 14.42
C ARG A 219 13.15 2.31 13.91
N ALA A 220 14.40 2.25 13.41
CA ALA A 220 15.07 3.43 12.87
C ALA A 220 14.27 4.07 11.71
N ILE A 221 13.71 3.24 10.83
CA ILE A 221 12.84 3.68 9.74
C ILE A 221 11.55 4.29 10.28
N GLN A 222 10.89 3.66 11.26
CA GLN A 222 9.65 4.19 11.84
C GLN A 222 9.88 5.54 12.51
N ASP A 223 10.97 5.71 13.26
CA ASP A 223 11.30 6.96 13.93
C ASP A 223 11.60 8.07 12.89
N ALA A 224 12.39 7.75 11.86
CA ALA A 224 12.69 8.69 10.79
C ALA A 224 11.43 9.08 10.00
N LEU A 225 10.60 8.09 9.66
CA LEU A 225 9.36 8.29 8.90
C LEU A 225 8.35 9.09 9.71
N TYR A 226 8.16 8.76 11.00
CA TYR A 226 7.21 9.45 11.87
C TYR A 226 7.50 10.95 11.94
N ASN A 227 8.76 11.31 12.15
CA ASN A 227 9.22 12.70 12.21
C ASN A 227 9.06 13.42 10.86
N TYR A 228 9.50 12.78 9.77
CA TYR A 228 9.46 13.38 8.44
C TYR A 228 8.04 13.61 7.93
N THR A 229 7.11 12.71 8.27
CA THR A 229 5.73 12.71 7.77
C THR A 229 4.72 13.29 8.76
N SER A 230 5.17 14.01 9.78
CA SER A 230 4.30 14.55 10.86
C SER A 230 3.12 15.39 10.37
N GLY A 231 3.23 16.04 9.21
CA GLY A 231 2.14 16.81 8.59
C GLY A 231 1.22 16.04 7.64
N GLN A 232 1.51 14.77 7.34
CA GLN A 232 0.77 13.93 6.39
C GLN A 232 -0.32 13.12 7.10
N THR A 233 -1.42 12.87 6.39
CA THR A 233 -2.44 11.90 6.82
C THR A 233 -1.95 10.49 6.53
N LYS A 234 -1.90 9.62 7.53
CA LYS A 234 -1.31 8.28 7.40
C LYS A 234 -2.35 7.20 7.59
N ILE A 235 -2.37 6.22 6.70
CA ILE A 235 -3.19 5.01 6.83
C ILE A 235 -2.27 3.80 6.73
N ILE A 236 -2.20 3.03 7.80
CA ILE A 236 -1.25 1.92 7.95
C ILE A 236 -2.02 0.63 8.14
N VAL A 237 -1.83 -0.36 7.26
CA VAL A 237 -2.25 -1.74 7.53
C VAL A 237 -1.06 -2.45 8.16
N ALA A 238 -1.26 -2.98 9.37
CA ALA A 238 -0.20 -3.63 10.12
C ALA A 238 -0.52 -5.09 10.45
N HIS A 239 0.50 -5.94 10.29
CA HIS A 239 0.52 -7.30 10.83
C HIS A 239 1.17 -7.39 12.21
N ARG A 240 2.10 -6.48 12.54
CA ARG A 240 2.73 -6.38 13.85
C ARG A 240 2.04 -5.29 14.65
N LEU A 241 1.45 -5.62 15.79
CA LEU A 241 0.72 -4.64 16.58
C LEU A 241 1.65 -3.61 17.25
N SER A 242 2.92 -3.96 17.46
CA SER A 242 3.95 -3.04 17.97
C SER A 242 4.12 -1.79 17.11
N THR A 243 3.85 -1.87 15.80
CA THR A 243 4.06 -0.76 14.86
C THR A 243 2.89 0.25 14.86
N VAL A 244 1.78 -0.09 15.51
CA VAL A 244 0.56 0.73 15.54
C VAL A 244 0.20 1.24 16.93
N VAL A 245 1.04 0.97 17.94
CA VAL A 245 0.82 1.42 19.33
C VAL A 245 0.67 2.95 19.38
N ASN A 246 1.44 3.66 18.57
CA ASN A 246 1.46 5.13 18.53
C ASN A 246 0.44 5.74 17.54
N ALA A 247 -0.46 4.94 16.96
CA ALA A 247 -1.48 5.46 16.05
C ALA A 247 -2.54 6.28 16.80
N ASP A 248 -2.99 7.38 16.19
CA ASP A 248 -4.04 8.23 16.76
C ASP A 248 -5.38 7.50 16.85
N ILE A 249 -5.64 6.61 15.89
CA ILE A 249 -6.79 5.73 15.88
C ILE A 249 -6.41 4.35 15.33
N ILE A 250 -6.78 3.30 16.04
CA ILE A 250 -6.67 1.92 15.59
C ILE A 250 -8.08 1.44 15.22
N LEU A 251 -8.24 0.92 14.01
CA LEU A 251 -9.45 0.35 13.44
C LEU A 251 -9.29 -1.16 13.41
N VAL A 252 -10.04 -1.85 14.25
CA VAL A 252 -10.05 -3.32 14.32
C VAL A 252 -11.10 -3.83 13.35
N VAL A 253 -10.66 -4.50 12.30
CA VAL A 253 -11.51 -5.06 11.25
C VAL A 253 -11.67 -6.56 11.47
N ASP A 254 -12.91 -7.02 11.55
CA ASP A 254 -13.24 -8.45 11.57
C ASP A 254 -14.41 -8.71 10.62
N LYS A 255 -14.30 -9.75 9.80
CA LYS A 255 -15.32 -10.17 8.83
C LYS A 255 -15.90 -9.04 7.96
N GLY A 256 -15.07 -8.05 7.61
CA GLY A 256 -15.45 -6.94 6.75
C GLY A 256 -16.04 -5.72 7.46
N GLU A 257 -16.12 -5.73 8.79
CA GLU A 257 -16.69 -4.66 9.60
C GLU A 257 -15.66 -4.09 10.58
N ILE A 258 -15.77 -2.79 10.90
CA ILE A 258 -15.00 -2.20 12.00
C ILE A 258 -15.72 -2.56 13.30
N VAL A 259 -15.20 -3.54 14.01
CA VAL A 259 -15.78 -4.08 15.25
C VAL A 259 -15.35 -3.32 16.50
N SER A 260 -14.26 -2.56 16.41
CA SER A 260 -13.79 -1.68 17.47
C SER A 260 -12.87 -0.61 16.91
N SER A 261 -12.90 0.58 17.50
CA SER A 261 -11.94 1.64 17.22
C SER A 261 -11.53 2.39 18.48
N GLY A 262 -10.34 2.98 18.47
CA GLY A 262 -9.80 3.76 19.58
C GLY A 262 -8.27 3.76 19.62
N LYS A 263 -7.68 4.35 20.66
CA LYS A 263 -6.24 4.29 20.92
C LYS A 263 -5.84 2.95 21.52
N HIS A 264 -4.55 2.61 21.43
CA HIS A 264 -3.99 1.39 22.03
C HIS A 264 -4.41 1.22 23.50
N ASP A 265 -4.21 2.25 24.31
CA ASP A 265 -4.47 2.24 25.75
C ASP A 265 -5.96 1.98 26.10
N ASP A 266 -6.88 2.35 25.21
CA ASP A 266 -8.31 2.13 25.41
C ASP A 266 -8.74 0.73 24.95
N LEU A 267 -8.13 0.25 23.85
CA LEU A 267 -8.45 -1.05 23.27
C LEU A 267 -7.87 -2.20 24.10
N ILE A 268 -6.70 -2.02 24.73
CA ILE A 268 -6.06 -3.05 25.55
C ILE A 268 -6.80 -3.28 26.88
N LYS A 269 -7.53 -2.29 27.39
CA LYS A 269 -8.37 -2.43 28.60
C LYS A 269 -9.60 -3.30 28.37
N ARG A 270 -9.95 -3.60 27.12
CA ARG A 270 -11.10 -4.44 26.75
C ARG A 270 -10.66 -5.90 26.65
N GLU A 271 -10.53 -6.59 27.78
CA GLU A 271 -9.96 -7.94 27.87
C GLU A 271 -10.66 -9.01 26.98
N GLN A 272 -11.93 -8.81 26.65
CA GLN A 272 -12.67 -9.71 25.75
C GLN A 272 -12.61 -9.29 24.27
N GLY A 273 -12.06 -8.11 23.99
CA GLY A 273 -11.97 -7.51 22.67
C GLY A 273 -10.99 -8.22 21.73
N ILE A 274 -11.27 -8.15 20.42
CA ILE A 274 -10.43 -8.78 19.39
C ILE A 274 -9.01 -8.21 19.42
N TYR A 275 -8.87 -6.88 19.57
CA TYR A 275 -7.55 -6.24 19.68
C TYR A 275 -6.71 -6.81 20.82
N TYR A 276 -7.29 -6.93 22.02
CA TYR A 276 -6.59 -7.48 23.18
C TYR A 276 -6.12 -8.92 22.95
N LYS A 277 -6.99 -9.78 22.39
CA LYS A 277 -6.62 -11.16 22.04
C LYS A 277 -5.49 -11.22 21.02
N MET A 278 -5.53 -10.36 19.99
CA MET A 278 -4.44 -10.27 19.02
C MET A 278 -3.14 -9.82 19.68
N TRP A 279 -3.21 -8.85 20.59
CA TRP A 279 -2.06 -8.34 21.34
C TRP A 279 -1.40 -9.43 22.19
N GLN A 280 -2.20 -10.14 23.00
CA GLN A 280 -1.70 -11.25 23.81
C GLN A 280 -1.03 -12.34 22.97
N ASN A 281 -1.64 -12.71 21.83
CA ASN A 281 -1.09 -13.74 20.96
C ASN A 281 0.27 -13.33 20.35
N GLN A 282 0.48 -12.04 20.07
CA GLN A 282 1.77 -11.56 19.56
C GLN A 282 2.83 -11.43 20.66
N MET A 283 2.45 -10.98 21.85
CA MET A 283 3.37 -10.92 23.00
C MET A 283 3.79 -12.32 23.48
N GLY A 284 2.87 -13.30 23.45
CA GLY A 284 3.15 -14.68 23.85
C GLY A 284 4.12 -15.41 22.90
N LYS A 285 4.11 -15.08 21.60
CA LYS A 285 5.07 -15.61 20.62
C LYS A 285 6.47 -14.99 20.75
N GLY A 286 6.57 -13.76 21.24
CA GLY A 286 7.87 -13.10 21.47
C GLY A 286 8.73 -13.74 22.57
N ASN A 287 8.12 -14.53 23.48
CA ASN A 287 8.83 -15.21 24.57
C ASN A 287 9.21 -16.67 24.24
N SER A 288 8.73 -17.26 23.14
CA SER A 288 9.06 -18.64 22.77
C SER A 288 10.30 -18.76 21.87
N ASP A 289 10.74 -17.68 21.22
CA ASP A 289 11.89 -17.68 20.31
C ASP A 289 13.24 -17.47 21.02
N THR A 290 13.25 -17.24 22.35
CA THR A 290 14.47 -17.11 23.18
C THR A 290 14.77 -18.36 24.02
N ALA A 291 14.05 -19.46 23.85
CA ALA A 291 14.16 -20.64 24.72
C ALA A 291 14.74 -21.89 24.05
N ASN A 292 15.30 -21.79 22.83
CA ASN A 292 15.77 -22.96 22.07
C ASN A 292 17.18 -22.83 21.45
N ASP A 293 17.99 -21.86 21.91
CA ASP A 293 19.42 -21.80 21.59
C ASP A 293 20.25 -21.83 22.90
N ASP A 294 20.24 -22.99 23.56
CA ASP A 294 21.25 -23.41 24.54
C ASP A 294 21.67 -24.87 24.26
#